data_AF-A0A453JA96-F1
#
_entry.id   AF-A0A453JA96-F1
#
_cell.length_a   1.000
_cell.length_b   1.000
_cell.length_c   1.000
_cell.angle_alpha   90.00
_cell.angle_beta   90.00
_cell.angle_gamma   90.00
#
_symmetry.space_group_name_H-M   'P 1'
#
loop_
_entity.id
_entity.type
_entity.pdbx_description
1 polymer ?
#
loop_
_entity_poly.entity_id
_entity_poly.type
_entity_poly.pdbx_seq_one_letter_code
_entity_poly.pdbx_strand_id
1 'polypeptide(L)'
;MLMSSVRQSRDFQYKMPEAYDMGEGVNQEKRFSVAMQRYKDPEGKDKMNPFAEQEAWEEHQIGKSKLEFGSKDRNRSSNEYQFVFDDQIDFVKSSVIEGTQFEDDSDQETIDAKDILKRELQDERKTLPIYKFRDELLKAVDEYQVIVIVGETGSGKTTQIPQYLHEAGYTARGKVACTQPRRVAAMSVAARVSQEMGVKLGHEVGYSIRFEDCTSEKTMIKYMTDGMLLREFLGEPDLAGYSVVMVDEAHERTLSTDILFGLVKVSWLVSFWYALHQTCRHPLNSSYT
;
A
#
# COMPACT_ATOMS: atom_id res chain seq x y z
N MET A 1 -67.69 35.41 -23.08
CA MET A 1 -66.70 35.64 -24.16
C MET A 1 -65.37 35.05 -23.68
N LEU A 2 -64.95 33.98 -24.35
CA LEU A 2 -63.64 33.31 -24.38
C LEU A 2 -62.98 32.84 -23.07
N MET A 3 -63.25 31.56 -22.77
CA MET A 3 -62.35 30.65 -22.05
C MET A 3 -61.08 30.43 -22.87
N SER A 4 -59.91 30.37 -22.22
CA SER A 4 -58.75 29.67 -22.79
C SER A 4 -58.06 28.82 -21.72
N SER A 5 -57.95 27.55 -22.08
CA SER A 5 -57.48 26.41 -21.30
C SER A 5 -55.95 26.36 -21.36
N VAL A 6 -55.29 26.35 -20.20
CA VAL A 6 -53.85 26.07 -20.12
C VAL A 6 -53.69 24.55 -20.03
N ARG A 7 -53.34 23.93 -21.15
CA ARG A 7 -52.98 22.52 -21.22
C ARG A 7 -51.61 22.31 -20.58
N GLN A 8 -51.59 21.47 -19.54
CA GLN A 8 -50.39 20.84 -18.99
C GLN A 8 -49.85 19.84 -20.03
N SER A 9 -48.64 20.07 -20.53
CA SER A 9 -47.91 19.11 -21.37
C SER A 9 -46.75 18.53 -20.57
N ARG A 10 -46.72 17.19 -20.54
CA ARG A 10 -45.70 16.33 -19.93
C ARG A 10 -44.43 16.29 -20.81
N ASP A 11 -43.36 15.77 -20.20
CA ASP A 11 -42.14 15.22 -20.81
C ASP A 11 -41.00 16.21 -21.15
N PHE A 12 -40.26 16.63 -20.12
CA PHE A 12 -38.87 17.06 -20.28
C PHE A 12 -37.95 15.85 -20.18
N GLN A 13 -37.76 15.16 -21.31
CA GLN A 13 -36.71 14.15 -21.47
C GLN A 13 -35.62 14.71 -22.38
N TYR A 14 -34.38 14.74 -21.90
CA TYR A 14 -33.24 15.23 -22.66
C TYR A 14 -33.02 14.36 -23.90
N LYS A 15 -33.03 14.96 -25.10
CA LYS A 15 -32.63 14.31 -26.35
C LYS A 15 -31.25 14.81 -26.76
N MET A 16 -30.36 13.87 -27.07
CA MET A 16 -29.06 14.20 -27.67
C MET A 16 -29.27 14.88 -29.03
N PRO A 17 -28.53 15.96 -29.35
CA PRO A 17 -28.61 16.61 -30.64
C PRO A 17 -28.16 15.68 -31.78
N GLU A 18 -28.78 15.82 -32.97
CA GLU A 18 -28.30 15.16 -34.18
C GLU A 18 -26.90 15.66 -34.55
N ALA A 19 -26.09 14.74 -35.09
CA ALA A 19 -24.69 15.00 -35.44
C ALA A 19 -24.56 16.18 -36.42
N TYR A 20 -23.50 16.98 -36.24
CA TYR A 20 -23.16 18.19 -37.01
C TYR A 20 -22.76 17.93 -38.48
N ASP A 21 -23.20 16.82 -39.09
CA ASP A 21 -22.72 16.37 -40.41
C ASP A 21 -23.70 16.67 -41.55
N MET A 22 -24.35 17.84 -41.52
CA MET A 22 -25.20 18.31 -42.62
C MET A 22 -24.50 19.46 -43.38
N GLY A 23 -23.48 19.11 -44.16
CA GLY A 23 -22.82 20.05 -45.07
C GLY A 23 -21.50 19.52 -45.65
N GLU A 24 -21.54 19.10 -46.91
CA GLU A 24 -20.41 18.87 -47.83
C GLU A 24 -19.33 17.85 -47.45
N GLY A 25 -19.50 16.63 -47.98
CA GLY A 25 -18.46 15.94 -48.76
C GLY A 25 -17.15 15.60 -48.05
N VAL A 26 -17.17 15.08 -46.82
CA VAL A 26 -15.95 14.60 -46.17
C VAL A 26 -15.60 13.20 -46.70
N ASN A 27 -14.53 13.11 -47.51
CA ASN A 27 -14.04 11.84 -48.07
C ASN A 27 -13.64 10.88 -46.93
N GLN A 28 -14.54 9.93 -46.63
CA GLN A 28 -14.40 8.97 -45.55
C GLN A 28 -13.15 8.11 -45.70
N GLU A 29 -12.73 7.80 -46.94
CA GLU A 29 -11.52 7.03 -47.24
C GLU A 29 -10.25 7.77 -46.79
N LYS A 30 -10.19 9.10 -46.96
CA LYS A 30 -9.08 9.92 -46.45
C LYS A 30 -9.07 10.04 -44.93
N ARG A 31 -10.23 10.08 -44.29
CA ARG A 31 -10.32 10.05 -42.80
C ARG A 31 -9.88 8.69 -42.28
N PHE A 32 -10.30 7.61 -42.93
CA PHE A 32 -9.95 6.25 -42.53
C PHE A 32 -8.46 5.96 -42.77
N SER A 33 -7.88 6.46 -43.86
CA SER A 33 -6.46 6.30 -44.15
C SER A 33 -5.58 7.04 -43.16
N VAL A 34 -5.90 8.28 -42.79
CA VAL A 34 -5.17 9.05 -41.76
C VAL A 34 -5.31 8.41 -40.38
N ALA A 35 -6.48 7.85 -40.05
CA ALA A 35 -6.69 7.11 -38.81
C ALA A 35 -5.89 5.79 -38.78
N MET A 36 -5.84 5.05 -39.89
CA MET A 36 -5.03 3.83 -40.01
C MET A 36 -3.53 4.08 -40.11
N GLN A 37 -3.10 5.27 -40.56
CA GLN A 37 -1.68 5.63 -40.62
C GLN A 37 -1.03 5.71 -39.24
N ARG A 38 -1.83 5.95 -38.18
CA ARG A 38 -1.37 5.87 -36.78
C ARG A 38 -1.18 4.44 -36.26
N TYR A 39 -1.78 3.45 -36.93
CA TYR A 39 -1.77 2.05 -36.51
C TYR A 39 -0.83 1.17 -37.33
N LYS A 40 -0.24 1.68 -38.41
CA LYS A 40 0.80 0.98 -39.15
C LYS A 40 2.17 1.38 -38.62
N ASP A 41 2.65 0.59 -37.69
CA ASP A 41 4.07 0.52 -37.37
C ASP A 41 4.80 -0.19 -38.53
N PRO A 42 5.67 0.49 -39.29
CA PRO A 42 6.36 -0.11 -40.43
C PRO A 42 7.41 -1.17 -40.03
N GLU A 43 7.72 -1.33 -38.74
CA GLU A 43 8.71 -2.30 -38.25
C GLU A 43 8.13 -3.34 -37.28
N GLY A 44 6.83 -3.65 -37.43
CA GLY A 44 6.17 -4.69 -36.65
C GLY A 44 6.73 -6.10 -36.86
N LYS A 45 7.78 -6.45 -36.09
CA LYS A 45 8.04 -7.82 -35.65
C LYS A 45 7.45 -8.02 -34.24
N ASP A 46 6.18 -8.42 -34.22
CA ASP A 46 5.56 -9.38 -33.29
C ASP A 46 6.01 -9.44 -31.81
N LYS A 47 6.15 -8.28 -31.15
CA LYS A 47 6.07 -8.20 -29.68
C LYS A 47 5.18 -7.02 -29.31
N MET A 48 3.97 -7.34 -28.84
CA MET A 48 3.04 -6.34 -28.31
C MET A 48 3.65 -5.76 -27.03
N ASN A 49 4.38 -4.65 -27.13
CA ASN A 49 4.88 -3.92 -25.98
C ASN A 49 3.70 -3.17 -25.33
N PRO A 50 3.22 -3.55 -24.13
CA PRO A 50 2.08 -2.91 -23.47
C PRO A 50 2.37 -1.45 -23.06
N PHE A 51 3.64 -1.04 -23.10
CA PHE A 51 4.10 0.29 -22.71
C PHE A 51 4.40 1.20 -23.90
N ALA A 52 4.19 0.75 -25.15
CA ALA A 52 4.52 1.52 -26.35
C ALA A 52 3.83 2.90 -26.40
N GLU A 53 2.60 3.01 -25.91
CA GLU A 53 1.87 4.28 -25.87
C GLU A 53 2.44 5.24 -24.81
N GLN A 54 2.95 4.69 -23.70
CA GLN A 54 3.58 5.43 -22.61
C GLN A 54 4.99 5.89 -22.99
N GLU A 55 5.81 5.02 -23.59
CA GLU A 55 7.12 5.36 -24.14
C GLU A 55 7.00 6.44 -25.21
N ALA A 56 6.04 6.33 -26.14
CA ALA A 56 5.79 7.35 -27.15
C ALA A 56 5.35 8.68 -26.52
N TRP A 57 4.61 8.64 -25.40
CA TRP A 57 4.20 9.84 -24.68
C TRP A 57 5.39 10.50 -23.96
N GLU A 58 6.25 9.72 -23.31
CA GLU A 58 7.47 10.17 -22.63
C GLU A 58 8.49 10.73 -23.63
N GLU A 59 8.72 10.04 -24.75
CA GLU A 59 9.59 10.50 -25.82
C GLU A 59 9.07 11.81 -26.45
N HIS A 60 7.76 11.94 -26.60
CA HIS A 60 7.15 13.18 -27.08
C HIS A 60 7.25 14.33 -26.06
N GLN A 61 7.22 14.05 -24.75
CA GLN A 61 7.50 15.05 -23.70
C GLN A 61 8.98 15.47 -23.68
N ILE A 62 9.90 14.53 -23.86
CA ILE A 62 11.35 14.78 -24.00
C ILE A 62 11.62 15.62 -25.26
N GLY A 63 10.94 15.31 -26.37
CA GLY A 63 11.03 16.08 -27.61
C GLY A 63 10.51 17.51 -27.47
N LYS A 64 9.41 17.70 -26.73
CA LYS A 64 8.85 19.04 -26.44
C LYS A 64 9.72 19.87 -25.52
N SER A 65 10.40 19.24 -24.57
CA SER A 65 11.33 19.92 -23.66
C SER A 65 12.68 20.26 -24.32
N LYS A 66 13.04 19.62 -25.45
CA LYS A 66 14.20 19.97 -26.29
C LYS A 66 13.99 21.17 -27.24
N LEU A 67 12.81 21.81 -27.26
CA LEU A 67 12.60 23.03 -28.07
C LEU A 67 13.28 24.23 -27.40
N GLU A 68 14.51 24.51 -27.81
CA GLU A 68 15.19 25.77 -27.46
C GLU A 68 14.51 26.96 -28.14
N PHE A 69 13.92 27.85 -27.34
CA PHE A 69 13.45 29.16 -27.79
C PHE A 69 14.48 30.21 -27.34
N GLY A 70 15.31 30.73 -28.26
CA GLY A 70 16.30 31.76 -27.93
C GLY A 70 17.13 32.26 -29.11
N SER A 71 17.40 33.57 -29.14
CA SER A 71 18.16 34.24 -30.21
C SER A 71 19.63 33.80 -30.24
N LYS A 72 20.20 33.73 -31.45
CA LYS A 72 21.65 33.59 -31.69
C LYS A 72 22.43 34.58 -30.80
N ASP A 73 23.45 34.06 -30.14
CA ASP A 73 24.39 34.73 -29.25
C ASP A 73 23.96 34.94 -27.79
N ARG A 74 24.03 33.84 -27.03
CA ARG A 74 24.52 33.92 -25.65
C ARG A 74 25.24 32.64 -25.24
N ASN A 75 26.52 32.77 -24.92
CA ASN A 75 27.34 31.72 -24.31
C ASN A 75 26.63 31.22 -23.03
N ARG A 76 26.12 29.99 -23.07
CA ARG A 76 25.40 29.38 -21.94
C ARG A 76 26.15 28.11 -21.58
N SER A 77 26.81 28.12 -20.43
CA SER A 77 27.17 26.91 -19.70
C SER A 77 25.87 26.20 -19.34
N SER A 78 25.44 25.26 -20.18
CA SER A 78 24.33 24.37 -19.87
C SER A 78 24.82 23.40 -18.81
N ASN A 79 24.41 23.60 -17.57
CA ASN A 79 24.37 22.48 -16.63
C ASN A 79 23.43 21.45 -17.25
N GLU A 80 24.02 20.34 -17.71
CA GLU A 80 23.32 19.17 -18.17
C GLU A 80 22.56 18.59 -16.98
N TYR A 81 21.28 18.93 -16.87
CA TYR A 81 20.40 18.30 -15.90
C TYR A 81 20.15 16.87 -16.37
N GLN A 82 20.73 15.90 -15.66
CA GLN A 82 20.44 14.49 -15.87
C GLN A 82 18.99 14.22 -15.45
N PHE A 83 18.16 13.82 -16.41
CA PHE A 83 16.81 13.37 -16.11
C PHE A 83 16.91 12.04 -15.35
N VAL A 84 16.49 12.06 -14.09
CA VAL A 84 16.22 10.84 -13.31
C VAL A 84 14.76 10.52 -13.60
N PHE A 85 14.53 9.45 -14.36
CA PHE A 85 13.20 8.88 -14.47
C PHE A 85 12.86 8.26 -13.12
N ASP A 86 11.85 8.78 -12.44
CA ASP A 86 11.30 8.17 -11.23
C ASP A 86 10.84 6.77 -11.66
N ASP A 87 11.47 5.73 -11.14
CA ASP A 87 11.03 4.34 -11.38
C ASP A 87 9.55 4.27 -11.02
N GLN A 88 8.71 4.17 -12.05
CA GLN A 88 7.25 4.14 -11.90
C GLN A 88 6.88 3.08 -10.86
N ILE A 89 6.09 3.49 -9.87
CA ILE A 89 5.57 2.68 -8.77
C ILE A 89 5.29 1.24 -9.25
N ASP A 90 5.98 0.25 -8.65
CA ASP A 90 5.84 -1.20 -8.86
C ASP A 90 4.38 -1.72 -8.85
N PHE A 91 3.46 -0.91 -8.33
CA PHE A 91 2.01 -1.08 -8.35
C PHE A 91 1.46 -1.40 -9.75
N VAL A 92 1.94 -0.72 -10.81
CA VAL A 92 1.37 -0.91 -12.15
C VAL A 92 1.90 -2.19 -12.80
N LYS A 93 3.20 -2.50 -12.65
CA LYS A 93 3.80 -3.71 -13.24
C LYS A 93 3.17 -5.01 -12.74
N SER A 94 2.81 -5.05 -11.46
CA SER A 94 2.24 -6.26 -10.85
C SER A 94 0.81 -6.59 -11.28
N SER A 95 0.12 -5.67 -11.96
CA SER A 95 -1.29 -5.83 -12.35
C SER A 95 -1.49 -6.42 -13.75
N VAL A 96 -0.45 -6.50 -14.61
CA VAL A 96 -0.63 -6.73 -16.06
C VAL A 96 0.16 -7.92 -16.63
N ILE A 97 0.84 -8.74 -15.82
CA ILE A 97 1.67 -9.83 -16.36
C ILE A 97 1.33 -11.15 -15.66
N GLU A 98 0.19 -11.73 -16.04
CA GLU A 98 -0.08 -13.15 -15.84
C GLU A 98 0.12 -13.85 -17.20
N GLY A 99 1.36 -14.28 -17.46
CA GLY A 99 1.66 -15.22 -18.54
C GLY A 99 2.33 -14.67 -19.79
N THR A 100 3.59 -14.25 -19.70
CA THR A 100 4.57 -14.40 -20.79
C THR A 100 5.94 -14.68 -20.19
N GLN A 101 6.50 -15.86 -20.49
CA GLN A 101 7.89 -16.19 -20.17
C GLN A 101 8.79 -15.37 -21.11
N PHE A 102 9.33 -14.26 -20.60
CA PHE A 102 10.52 -13.64 -21.16
C PHE A 102 11.71 -14.14 -20.32
N GLU A 103 12.57 -14.95 -20.93
CA GLU A 103 13.93 -15.13 -20.43
C GLU A 103 14.67 -13.82 -20.74
N ASP A 104 14.92 -13.02 -19.70
CA ASP A 104 15.59 -11.72 -19.80
C ASP A 104 17.02 -11.87 -19.28
N ASP A 105 18.02 -11.64 -20.14
CA ASP A 105 19.46 -11.65 -19.82
C ASP A 105 19.87 -10.47 -18.88
N SER A 106 18.90 -9.79 -18.25
CA SER A 106 19.06 -8.64 -17.35
C SER A 106 19.19 -9.02 -15.86
N ASP A 107 19.13 -10.31 -15.54
CA ASP A 107 19.06 -10.79 -14.15
C ASP A 107 20.32 -10.47 -13.34
N GLN A 108 21.51 -10.40 -13.94
CA GLN A 108 22.74 -10.25 -13.17
C GLN A 108 22.94 -8.84 -12.59
N GLU A 109 22.65 -7.78 -13.35
CA GLU A 109 22.76 -6.39 -12.87
C GLU A 109 21.65 -6.03 -11.86
N THR A 110 20.46 -6.61 -12.03
CA THR A 110 19.31 -6.35 -11.14
C THR A 110 19.44 -7.07 -9.79
N ILE A 111 20.14 -8.20 -9.73
CA ILE A 111 20.45 -8.91 -8.48
C ILE A 111 21.43 -8.08 -7.63
N ASP A 112 22.51 -7.56 -8.22
CA ASP A 112 23.51 -6.77 -7.49
C ASP A 112 22.92 -5.48 -6.89
N ALA A 113 22.07 -4.77 -7.63
CA ALA A 113 21.42 -3.55 -7.16
C ALA A 113 20.46 -3.81 -5.97
N LYS A 114 19.66 -4.88 -6.03
CA LYS A 114 18.75 -5.26 -4.94
C LYS A 114 19.51 -5.67 -3.67
N ASP A 115 20.64 -6.37 -3.83
CA ASP A 115 21.47 -6.77 -2.70
C ASP A 115 22.20 -5.58 -2.06
N ILE A 116 22.63 -4.60 -2.85
CA ILE A 116 23.19 -3.33 -2.34
C ILE A 116 22.11 -2.58 -1.53
N LEU A 117 20.94 -2.36 -2.10
CA LEU A 117 19.83 -1.67 -1.44
C LEU A 117 19.43 -2.38 -0.13
N LYS A 118 19.38 -3.71 -0.14
CA LYS A 118 19.09 -4.50 1.07
C LYS A 118 20.14 -4.26 2.15
N ARG A 119 21.43 -4.20 1.82
CA ARG A 119 22.49 -3.94 2.80
C ARG A 119 22.39 -2.52 3.36
N GLU A 120 22.14 -1.52 2.51
CA GLU A 120 21.95 -0.13 2.93
C GLU A 120 20.78 0.00 3.92
N LEU A 121 19.63 -0.59 3.60
CA LEU A 121 18.46 -0.61 4.50
C LEU A 121 18.79 -1.29 5.83
N GLN A 122 19.56 -2.39 5.81
CA GLN A 122 19.95 -3.08 7.04
C GLN A 122 20.92 -2.27 7.90
N ASP A 123 21.80 -1.47 7.30
CA ASP A 123 22.69 -0.59 8.03
C ASP A 123 21.95 0.64 8.58
N GLU A 124 21.02 1.23 7.82
CA GLU A 124 20.11 2.27 8.31
C GLU A 124 19.34 1.79 9.54
N ARG A 125 18.79 0.56 9.54
CA ARG A 125 18.06 -0.03 10.67
C ARG A 125 18.89 -0.03 11.97
N LYS A 126 20.22 -0.18 11.88
CA LYS A 126 21.13 -0.18 13.06
C LYS A 126 21.39 1.21 13.61
N THR A 127 21.22 2.26 12.79
CA THR A 127 21.42 3.66 13.22
C THR A 127 20.24 4.19 14.03
N LEU A 128 19.06 3.57 13.90
CA LEU A 128 17.84 4.01 14.59
C LEU A 128 17.99 3.90 16.13
N PRO A 129 17.54 4.90 16.90
CA PRO A 129 17.67 4.91 18.36
C PRO A 129 17.12 3.65 19.05
N ILE A 130 16.01 3.10 18.54
CA ILE A 130 15.37 1.91 19.11
C ILE A 130 16.22 0.64 19.02
N TYR A 131 17.19 0.58 18.10
CA TYR A 131 18.02 -0.60 17.89
C TYR A 131 18.76 -1.03 19.16
N LYS A 132 19.23 -0.05 19.94
CA LYS A 132 19.96 -0.28 21.20
C LYS A 132 19.09 -0.92 22.29
N PHE A 133 17.77 -0.77 22.18
CA PHE A 133 16.80 -1.24 23.17
C PHE A 133 16.09 -2.53 22.74
N ARG A 134 16.52 -3.17 21.64
CA ARG A 134 15.88 -4.38 21.10
C ARG A 134 15.71 -5.48 22.15
N ASP A 135 16.78 -5.84 22.84
CA ASP A 135 16.77 -6.96 23.79
C ASP A 135 15.95 -6.64 25.04
N GLU A 136 16.05 -5.41 25.54
CA GLU A 136 15.25 -4.92 26.67
C GLU A 136 13.76 -4.91 26.32
N LEU A 137 13.41 -4.47 25.12
CA LEU A 137 12.05 -4.50 24.60
C LEU A 137 11.51 -5.93 24.53
N LEU A 138 12.24 -6.87 23.92
CA LEU A 138 11.78 -8.25 23.79
C LEU A 138 11.61 -8.91 25.16
N LYS A 139 12.51 -8.64 26.10
CA LYS A 139 12.37 -9.12 27.48
C LYS A 139 11.12 -8.54 28.15
N ALA A 140 10.85 -7.25 27.97
CA ALA A 140 9.66 -6.63 28.52
C ALA A 140 8.38 -7.24 27.93
N VAL A 141 8.34 -7.52 26.62
CA VAL A 141 7.19 -8.16 25.93
C VAL A 141 6.93 -9.57 26.44
N ASP A 142 7.96 -10.31 26.84
CA ASP A 142 7.79 -11.63 27.46
C ASP A 142 7.25 -11.55 28.90
N GLU A 143 7.68 -10.53 29.66
CA GLU A 143 7.34 -10.36 31.08
C GLU A 143 5.97 -9.68 31.29
N TYR A 144 5.58 -8.74 30.43
CA TYR A 144 4.42 -7.88 30.62
C TYR A 144 3.42 -8.01 29.47
N GLN A 145 2.15 -8.24 29.82
CA GLN A 145 1.05 -8.28 28.85
C GLN A 145 0.75 -6.92 28.20
N VAL A 146 1.00 -5.82 28.90
CA VAL A 146 0.75 -4.45 28.40
C VAL A 146 1.98 -3.59 28.68
N ILE A 147 2.51 -2.96 27.63
CA ILE A 147 3.70 -2.12 27.70
C ILE A 147 3.41 -0.78 27.04
N VAL A 148 3.85 0.30 27.69
CA VAL A 148 3.79 1.65 27.14
C VAL A 148 5.19 2.04 26.70
N ILE A 149 5.36 2.23 25.40
CA ILE A 149 6.64 2.61 24.79
C ILE A 149 6.56 4.08 24.41
N VAL A 150 7.49 4.89 24.95
CA VAL A 150 7.59 6.32 24.65
C VAL A 150 8.90 6.58 23.94
N GLY A 151 8.84 7.32 22.84
CA GLY A 151 10.01 7.77 22.10
C GLY A 151 9.65 8.81 21.06
N GLU A 152 10.60 9.64 20.64
CA GLU A 152 10.37 10.70 19.65
C GLU A 152 9.99 10.13 18.27
N THR A 153 9.34 10.95 17.44
CA THR A 153 9.09 10.62 16.03
C THR A 153 10.41 10.37 15.30
N GLY A 154 10.49 9.36 14.44
CA GLY A 154 11.74 8.99 13.76
C GLY A 154 12.67 8.10 14.59
N SER A 155 12.31 7.72 15.82
CA SER A 155 13.10 6.78 16.62
C SER A 155 13.09 5.34 16.12
N GLY A 156 12.24 5.02 15.13
CA GLY A 156 12.09 3.69 14.55
C GLY A 156 11.03 2.79 15.20
N LYS A 157 10.14 3.31 16.07
CA LYS A 157 9.13 2.48 16.78
C LYS A 157 8.25 1.69 15.82
N THR A 158 7.57 2.39 14.92
CA THR A 158 6.56 1.82 14.03
C THR A 158 7.14 0.84 13.03
N THR A 159 8.35 1.10 12.54
CA THR A 159 9.02 0.23 11.56
C THR A 159 9.66 -0.97 12.25
N GLN A 160 10.39 -0.78 13.35
CA GLN A 160 11.28 -1.80 13.91
C GLN A 160 10.60 -2.73 14.92
N ILE A 161 9.67 -2.24 15.75
CA ILE A 161 9.06 -3.07 16.81
C ILE A 161 8.32 -4.28 16.22
N PRO A 162 7.46 -4.12 15.19
CA PRO A 162 6.78 -5.29 14.59
C PRO A 162 7.76 -6.29 13.98
N GLN A 163 8.87 -5.82 13.40
CA GLN A 163 9.92 -6.68 12.85
C GLN A 163 10.64 -7.46 13.96
N TYR A 164 10.99 -6.82 15.09
CA TYR A 164 11.61 -7.52 16.22
C TYR A 164 10.69 -8.60 16.80
N LEU A 165 9.39 -8.32 16.90
CA LEU A 165 8.40 -9.30 17.35
C LEU A 165 8.28 -10.48 16.38
N HIS A 166 8.28 -10.20 15.07
CA HIS A 166 8.32 -11.23 14.05
C HIS A 166 9.57 -12.10 14.15
N GLU A 167 10.76 -11.47 14.20
CA GLU A 167 12.06 -12.14 14.36
C GLU A 167 12.15 -12.97 15.66
N ALA A 168 11.48 -12.53 16.72
CA ALA A 168 11.39 -13.26 18.00
C ALA A 168 10.33 -14.40 18.00
N GLY A 169 9.61 -14.60 16.88
CA GLY A 169 8.68 -15.71 16.70
C GLY A 169 7.25 -15.47 17.18
N TYR A 170 6.87 -14.23 17.54
CA TYR A 170 5.48 -13.94 17.95
C TYR A 170 4.48 -14.22 16.82
N THR A 171 4.92 -14.06 15.58
CA THR A 171 4.10 -14.33 14.41
C THR A 171 3.75 -15.81 14.22
N ALA A 172 4.46 -16.74 14.86
CA ALA A 172 4.13 -18.17 14.79
C ALA A 172 2.79 -18.51 15.49
N ARG A 173 2.32 -17.66 16.41
CA ARG A 173 1.08 -17.85 17.19
C ARG A 173 -0.12 -17.09 16.63
N GLY A 174 0.12 -16.10 15.77
CA GLY A 174 -0.89 -15.17 15.28
C GLY A 174 -0.23 -13.91 14.72
N LYS A 175 -0.97 -13.08 13.99
CA LYS A 175 -0.43 -11.89 13.31
C LYS A 175 0.00 -10.83 14.32
N VAL A 176 0.96 -9.98 13.93
CA VAL A 176 1.28 -8.74 14.64
C VAL A 176 0.54 -7.61 13.95
N ALA A 177 -0.41 -6.99 14.66
CA ALA A 177 -1.10 -5.80 14.18
C ALA A 177 -0.38 -4.55 14.68
N CYS A 178 -0.17 -3.57 13.81
CA CYS A 178 0.24 -2.23 14.18
C CYS A 178 -0.78 -1.23 13.66
N THR A 179 -1.45 -0.50 14.56
CA THR A 179 -2.40 0.52 14.13
C THR A 179 -1.70 1.84 13.82
N GLN A 180 -2.34 2.65 12.98
CA GLN A 180 -1.94 4.01 12.64
C GLN A 180 -3.20 4.89 12.58
N PRO A 181 -3.17 6.12 13.13
CA PRO A 181 -4.32 7.01 13.03
C PRO A 181 -4.58 7.47 11.58
N ARG A 182 -3.54 7.51 10.75
CA ARG A 182 -3.58 8.04 9.37
C ARG A 182 -3.43 6.93 8.33
N ARG A 183 -4.32 6.95 7.32
CA ARG A 183 -4.30 6.00 6.18
C ARG A 183 -2.96 6.00 5.44
N VAL A 184 -2.45 7.19 5.12
CA VAL A 184 -1.19 7.34 4.38
C VAL A 184 -0.01 6.75 5.16
N ALA A 185 0.00 6.91 6.48
CA ALA A 185 1.04 6.34 7.34
C ALA A 185 0.98 4.80 7.36
N ALA A 186 -0.21 4.20 7.46
CA ALA A 186 -0.34 2.74 7.41
C ALA A 186 0.20 2.15 6.10
N MET A 187 -0.11 2.79 4.97
CA MET A 187 0.35 2.35 3.64
C MET A 187 1.86 2.52 3.49
N SER A 188 2.38 3.70 3.81
CA SER A 188 3.80 4.02 3.60
C SER A 188 4.71 3.21 4.52
N VAL A 189 4.31 2.99 5.77
CA VAL A 189 5.07 2.16 6.71
C VAL A 189 5.06 0.70 6.27
N ALA A 190 3.91 0.15 5.84
CA ALA A 190 3.85 -1.22 5.35
C ALA A 190 4.75 -1.42 4.12
N ALA A 191 4.72 -0.47 3.18
CA ALA A 191 5.60 -0.49 2.01
C ALA A 191 7.07 -0.47 2.43
N ARG A 192 7.48 0.46 3.30
CA ARG A 192 8.86 0.56 3.81
C ARG A 192 9.30 -0.73 4.50
N VAL A 193 8.46 -1.29 5.38
CA VAL A 193 8.79 -2.51 6.14
C VAL A 193 8.86 -3.74 5.23
N SER A 194 8.03 -3.81 4.19
CA SER A 194 8.12 -4.86 3.17
C SER A 194 9.46 -4.82 2.43
N GLN A 195 9.96 -3.61 2.12
CA GLN A 195 11.28 -3.43 1.49
C GLN A 195 12.41 -3.83 2.43
N GLU A 196 12.36 -3.41 3.71
CA GLU A 196 13.35 -3.77 4.72
C GLU A 196 13.44 -5.30 4.97
N MET A 197 12.30 -5.99 4.89
CA MET A 197 12.23 -7.45 4.99
C MET A 197 12.55 -8.17 3.67
N GLY A 198 12.61 -7.45 2.55
CA GLY A 198 12.82 -8.04 1.22
C GLY A 198 11.64 -8.91 0.76
N VAL A 199 10.42 -8.56 1.15
CA VAL A 199 9.18 -9.29 0.82
C VAL A 199 8.26 -8.43 -0.04
N LYS A 200 7.40 -9.07 -0.83
CA LYS A 200 6.38 -8.35 -1.60
C LYS A 200 5.30 -7.81 -0.66
N LEU A 201 4.95 -6.53 -0.80
CA LEU A 201 3.83 -5.92 -0.09
C LEU A 201 2.52 -6.67 -0.36
N GLY A 202 1.74 -6.92 0.70
CA GLY A 202 0.53 -7.74 0.69
C GLY A 202 0.78 -9.24 0.94
N HIS A 203 2.04 -9.68 0.93
CA HIS A 203 2.42 -11.04 1.30
C HIS A 203 2.68 -11.12 2.81
N GLU A 204 3.93 -11.30 3.26
CA GLU A 204 4.27 -11.38 4.69
C GLU A 204 4.03 -10.07 5.46
N VAL A 205 4.16 -8.92 4.78
CA VAL A 205 3.86 -7.59 5.30
C VAL A 205 2.73 -6.99 4.47
N GLY A 206 1.69 -6.48 5.10
CA GLY A 206 0.54 -5.90 4.41
C GLY A 206 -0.13 -4.78 5.19
N TYR A 207 -1.12 -4.15 4.58
CA TYR A 207 -1.95 -3.16 5.24
C TYR A 207 -3.44 -3.31 4.97
N SER A 208 -4.28 -2.87 5.89
CA SER A 208 -5.73 -2.80 5.72
C SER A 208 -6.26 -1.44 6.17
N ILE A 209 -6.86 -0.72 5.24
CA ILE A 209 -7.47 0.59 5.47
C ILE A 209 -8.90 0.58 4.96
N ARG A 210 -9.64 1.66 5.23
CA ARG A 210 -11.01 1.76 4.71
C ARG A 210 -10.99 1.76 3.18
N PHE A 211 -11.74 0.83 2.59
CA PHE A 211 -11.92 0.62 1.15
C PHE A 211 -10.72 0.01 0.41
N GLU A 212 -9.68 -0.43 1.12
CA GLU A 212 -8.51 -1.02 0.49
C GLU A 212 -7.83 -1.98 1.47
N ASP A 213 -7.66 -3.23 1.05
CA ASP A 213 -7.00 -4.27 1.83
C ASP A 213 -5.90 -4.91 0.98
N CYS A 214 -4.65 -4.66 1.36
CA CYS A 214 -3.46 -5.25 0.77
C CYS A 214 -2.88 -6.24 1.77
N THR A 215 -3.60 -7.34 2.00
CA THR A 215 -3.16 -8.46 2.83
C THR A 215 -3.49 -9.79 2.15
N SER A 216 -2.87 -10.86 2.63
CA SER A 216 -3.12 -12.23 2.23
C SER A 216 -3.16 -13.15 3.45
N GLU A 217 -3.45 -14.44 3.24
CA GLU A 217 -3.38 -15.46 4.28
C GLU A 217 -1.97 -15.58 4.89
N LYS A 218 -0.94 -15.21 4.11
CA LYS A 218 0.47 -15.24 4.52
C LYS A 218 0.92 -13.99 5.28
N THR A 219 0.06 -12.98 5.43
CA THR A 219 0.42 -11.75 6.13
C THR A 219 0.64 -12.01 7.61
N MET A 220 1.87 -11.76 8.06
CA MET A 220 2.32 -11.93 9.43
C MET A 220 2.35 -10.59 10.17
N ILE A 221 2.76 -9.51 9.49
CA ILE A 221 2.75 -8.14 10.00
C ILE A 221 1.70 -7.33 9.24
N LYS A 222 0.71 -6.83 9.96
CA LYS A 222 -0.41 -6.08 9.38
C LYS A 222 -0.45 -4.66 9.94
N TYR A 223 -0.25 -3.66 9.07
CA TYR A 223 -0.49 -2.27 9.39
C TYR A 223 -1.95 -1.91 9.10
N MET A 224 -2.61 -1.17 9.97
CA MET A 224 -4.02 -0.84 9.71
C MET A 224 -4.42 0.47 10.35
N THR A 225 -5.53 1.06 9.91
CA THR A 225 -6.07 2.18 10.68
C THR A 225 -6.80 1.71 11.93
N ASP A 226 -6.83 2.55 12.96
CA ASP A 226 -7.55 2.26 14.22
C ASP A 226 -9.00 1.82 13.96
N GLY A 227 -9.68 2.47 13.01
CA GLY A 227 -11.05 2.14 12.63
C GLY A 227 -11.21 0.78 11.93
N MET A 228 -10.17 0.25 11.29
CA MET A 228 -10.19 -1.10 10.73
C MET A 228 -10.05 -2.14 11.84
N LEU A 229 -9.16 -1.91 12.81
CA LEU A 229 -9.03 -2.81 13.96
C LEU A 229 -10.31 -2.83 14.82
N LEU A 230 -10.93 -1.67 15.05
CA LEU A 230 -12.23 -1.59 15.72
C LEU A 230 -13.31 -2.39 14.98
N ARG A 231 -13.30 -2.38 13.64
CA ARG A 231 -14.25 -3.17 12.85
C ARG A 231 -14.01 -4.66 13.02
N GLU A 232 -12.75 -5.10 13.01
CA GLU A 232 -12.41 -6.51 13.25
C GLU A 232 -12.82 -6.95 14.63
N PHE A 233 -12.62 -6.11 15.66
CA PHE A 233 -13.07 -6.38 17.03
C PHE A 233 -14.58 -6.63 17.14
N LEU A 234 -15.40 -6.02 16.30
CA LEU A 234 -16.86 -6.28 16.27
C LEU A 234 -17.19 -7.67 15.72
N GLY A 235 -16.34 -8.23 14.86
CA GLY A 235 -16.49 -9.59 14.33
C GLY A 235 -15.84 -10.65 15.22
N GLU A 236 -14.69 -10.33 15.79
CA GLU A 236 -13.84 -11.21 16.60
C GLU A 236 -13.40 -10.46 17.89
N PRO A 237 -14.22 -10.49 18.96
CA PRO A 237 -13.96 -9.70 20.18
C PRO A 237 -12.72 -10.13 20.98
N ASP A 238 -12.26 -11.36 20.79
CA ASP A 238 -11.05 -11.92 21.40
C ASP A 238 -9.79 -11.68 20.55
N LEU A 239 -9.94 -11.17 19.32
CA LEU A 239 -8.85 -10.93 18.37
C LEU A 239 -7.91 -12.14 18.23
N ALA A 240 -8.44 -13.37 18.24
CA ALA A 240 -7.65 -14.60 18.26
C ALA A 240 -6.71 -14.76 17.06
N GLY A 241 -6.99 -14.09 15.94
CA GLY A 241 -6.08 -13.97 14.80
C GLY A 241 -4.77 -13.20 15.06
N TYR A 242 -4.66 -12.47 16.18
CA TYR A 242 -3.51 -11.64 16.53
C TYR A 242 -2.79 -12.15 17.79
N SER A 243 -1.45 -12.20 17.71
CA SER A 243 -0.60 -12.53 18.86
C SER A 243 -0.18 -11.27 19.62
N VAL A 244 0.03 -10.16 18.90
CA VAL A 244 0.40 -8.86 19.46
C VAL A 244 -0.36 -7.77 18.71
N VAL A 245 -0.89 -6.82 19.48
CA VAL A 245 -1.51 -5.59 18.94
C VAL A 245 -0.72 -4.40 19.46
N MET A 246 -0.07 -3.70 18.54
CA MET A 246 0.61 -2.44 18.77
C MET A 246 -0.33 -1.30 18.38
N VAL A 247 -0.67 -0.44 19.34
CA VAL A 247 -1.44 0.78 19.10
C VAL A 247 -0.47 1.94 19.02
N ASP A 248 -0.17 2.39 17.81
CA ASP A 248 0.81 3.46 17.60
C ASP A 248 0.17 4.85 17.66
N GLU A 249 1.01 5.87 17.87
CA GLU A 249 0.60 7.27 17.96
C GLU A 249 -0.55 7.52 18.95
N ALA A 250 -0.61 6.75 20.03
CA ALA A 250 -1.59 6.88 21.11
C ALA A 250 -1.64 8.30 21.73
N HIS A 251 -0.57 9.08 21.52
CA HIS A 251 -0.47 10.48 21.92
C HIS A 251 -1.44 11.39 21.14
N GLU A 252 -1.89 11.01 19.94
CA GLU A 252 -2.87 11.79 19.15
C GLU A 252 -4.28 11.75 19.76
N ARG A 253 -4.54 10.87 20.75
CA ARG A 253 -5.79 10.79 21.52
C ARG A 253 -7.06 10.78 20.64
N THR A 254 -7.03 10.01 19.56
CA THR A 254 -8.19 9.91 18.67
C THR A 254 -9.33 9.15 19.37
N LEU A 255 -10.58 9.46 19.00
CA LEU A 255 -11.76 8.76 19.54
C LEU A 255 -11.67 7.25 19.32
N SER A 256 -11.19 6.83 18.14
CA SER A 256 -11.04 5.41 17.80
C SER A 256 -10.03 4.71 18.73
N THR A 257 -8.90 5.37 18.99
CA THR A 257 -7.86 4.86 19.88
C THR A 257 -8.37 4.73 21.32
N ASP A 258 -9.10 5.74 21.82
CA ASP A 258 -9.65 5.72 23.18
C ASP A 258 -10.71 4.61 23.36
N ILE A 259 -11.58 4.40 22.36
CA ILE A 259 -12.53 3.28 22.36
C ILE A 259 -11.78 1.94 22.32
N LEU A 260 -10.75 1.83 21.48
CA LEU A 260 -9.95 0.62 21.34
C LEU A 260 -9.32 0.23 22.68
N PHE A 261 -8.74 1.18 23.43
CA PHE A 261 -8.21 0.90 24.77
C PHE A 261 -9.27 0.40 25.75
N GLY A 262 -10.49 0.96 25.68
CA GLY A 262 -11.62 0.47 26.49
C GLY A 262 -11.99 -0.97 26.16
N LEU A 263 -12.11 -1.30 24.87
CA LEU A 263 -12.48 -2.63 24.39
C LEU A 263 -11.41 -3.69 24.67
N VAL A 264 -10.15 -3.35 24.40
CA VAL A 264 -8.97 -4.16 24.72
C VAL A 264 -9.00 -4.47 26.22
N LYS A 265 -9.06 -3.46 27.09
CA LYS A 265 -9.09 -3.69 28.54
C LYS A 265 -10.17 -4.68 28.97
N VAL A 266 -11.37 -4.59 28.39
CA VAL A 266 -12.47 -5.52 28.70
C VAL A 266 -12.16 -6.93 28.20
N SER A 267 -11.76 -7.08 26.94
CA SER A 267 -11.47 -8.40 26.34
C SER A 267 -10.35 -9.13 27.07
N TRP A 268 -9.24 -8.46 27.36
CA TRP A 268 -8.10 -9.07 28.06
C TRP A 268 -8.42 -9.42 29.51
N LEU A 269 -9.27 -8.65 30.20
CA LEU A 269 -9.76 -9.00 31.54
C LEU A 269 -10.65 -10.25 31.51
N VAL A 270 -11.49 -10.38 30.49
CA VAL A 270 -12.36 -11.55 30.31
C VAL A 270 -11.51 -12.78 29.99
N SER A 271 -10.56 -12.68 29.06
CA SER A 271 -9.64 -13.78 28.72
C SER A 271 -8.78 -14.18 29.91
N PHE A 272 -8.28 -13.23 30.70
CA PHE A 272 -7.57 -13.52 31.95
C PHE A 272 -8.46 -14.26 32.96
N TRP A 273 -9.71 -13.82 33.13
CA TRP A 273 -10.67 -14.49 34.01
C TRP A 273 -10.97 -15.92 33.55
N TYR A 274 -11.18 -16.14 32.25
CA TYR A 274 -11.39 -17.46 31.67
C TYR A 274 -10.18 -18.38 31.83
N ALA A 275 -8.97 -17.87 31.59
CA ALA A 275 -7.72 -18.60 31.80
C ALA A 275 -7.58 -19.03 33.26
N LEU A 276 -7.78 -18.10 34.21
CA LEU A 276 -7.74 -18.38 35.65
C LEU A 276 -8.77 -19.46 36.05
N HIS A 277 -9.98 -19.38 35.50
CA HIS A 277 -11.06 -20.31 35.79
C HIS A 277 -10.84 -21.71 35.17
N GLN A 278 -10.16 -21.81 34.03
CA GLN A 278 -9.74 -23.09 33.45
C GLN A 278 -8.59 -23.73 34.25
N THR A 279 -7.61 -22.94 34.71
CA THR A 279 -6.54 -23.45 35.59
C THR A 279 -7.11 -23.95 36.93
N CYS A 280 -8.17 -23.33 37.45
CA CYS A 280 -8.87 -23.78 38.65
C CYS A 280 -9.76 -25.03 38.46
N ARG A 281 -10.09 -25.44 37.23
CA ARG A 281 -10.90 -26.66 36.95
C ARG A 281 -10.10 -27.95 36.77
N HIS A 282 -8.77 -27.89 36.78
CA HIS A 282 -7.91 -29.08 36.84
C HIS A 282 -6.95 -28.99 38.05
N PRO A 283 -7.45 -29.40 39.22
CA PRO A 283 -6.79 -30.49 39.94
C PRO A 283 -7.82 -31.52 40.43
N LEU A 284 -7.41 -32.78 40.51
CA LEU A 284 -8.16 -33.99 40.92
C LEU A 284 -8.76 -34.81 39.76
N ASN A 285 -7.89 -35.50 39.02
CA ASN A 285 -8.08 -36.93 38.75
C ASN A 285 -6.79 -37.54 38.17
N SER A 286 -5.83 -37.79 39.05
CA SER A 286 -4.85 -38.86 38.87
C SER A 286 -4.29 -39.20 40.23
N SER A 287 -4.98 -40.09 40.94
CA SER A 287 -4.47 -40.91 42.06
C SER A 287 -5.64 -41.69 42.66
N TYR A 288 -6.09 -42.76 42.01
CA TYR A 288 -6.65 -43.93 42.69
C TYR A 288 -6.49 -45.15 41.79
N THR A 289 -5.57 -46.04 42.23
CA THR A 289 -5.41 -47.49 41.94
C THR A 289 -5.26 -47.95 40.50
#